data_AF-A0A392MUG7-F1
#
_entry.id   AF-A0A392MUG7-F1
#
_cell.length_a   1.000
_cell.length_b   1.000
_cell.length_c   1.000
_cell.angle_alpha   90.00
_cell.angle_beta   90.00
_cell.angle_gamma   90.00
#
_symmetry.space_group_name_H-M   'P 1'
#
loop_
_entity.id
_entity.type
_entity.pdbx_description
1 polymer ?
#
loop_
_entity_poly.entity_id
_entity_poly.type
_entity_poly.pdbx_seq_one_letter_code
_entity_poly.pdbx_strand_id
1 'polypeptide(L)'
;MALISSAAVTTVNRSPVQASLATPFTGFKSSAGFPVTKKINDITSITSNGSRVHCMQVWPPIGKKKFETLSYLPPLTEEQLLKEIEYLIRKGWVPCVEFELE
;
A
#
# COMPACT_ATOMS: atom_id res chain seq x y z
N MET A 1 -19.71 -42.09 -34.25
CA MET A 1 -19.61 -40.62 -34.34
C MET A 1 -19.31 -40.09 -32.95
N ALA A 2 -18.03 -39.84 -32.64
CA ALA A 2 -17.60 -39.40 -31.31
C ALA A 2 -17.52 -37.86 -31.27
N LEU A 3 -18.18 -37.26 -30.28
CA LEU A 3 -18.12 -35.82 -30.00
C LEU A 3 -16.87 -35.54 -29.16
N ILE A 4 -15.86 -34.94 -29.78
CA ILE A 4 -14.67 -34.43 -29.07
C ILE A 4 -15.01 -32.99 -28.66
N SER A 5 -15.33 -32.77 -27.38
CA SER A 5 -15.46 -31.42 -26.82
C SER A 5 -14.08 -30.80 -26.69
N SER A 6 -13.87 -29.65 -27.31
CA SER A 6 -12.67 -28.83 -27.14
C SER A 6 -12.90 -27.84 -25.99
N ALA A 7 -12.11 -27.93 -24.92
CA ALA A 7 -12.12 -26.93 -23.85
C ALA A 7 -11.20 -25.77 -24.25
N ALA A 8 -11.78 -24.59 -24.50
CA ALA A 8 -11.01 -23.37 -24.69
C ALA A 8 -10.46 -22.89 -23.33
N VAL A 9 -9.15 -22.98 -23.13
CA VAL A 9 -8.47 -22.34 -22.00
C VAL A 9 -8.28 -20.87 -22.35
N THR A 10 -9.04 -19.99 -21.69
CA THR A 10 -8.78 -18.55 -21.74
C THR A 10 -7.59 -18.24 -20.84
N THR A 11 -6.46 -17.91 -21.44
CA THR A 11 -5.31 -17.36 -20.72
C THR A 11 -5.68 -15.93 -20.29
N VAL A 12 -6.13 -15.79 -19.05
CA VAL A 12 -6.30 -14.46 -18.44
C VAL A 12 -4.90 -13.88 -18.23
N ASN A 13 -4.52 -12.94 -19.08
CA ASN A 13 -3.28 -12.17 -18.94
C ASN A 13 -3.45 -11.18 -17.77
N ARG A 14 -3.44 -11.70 -16.53
CA ARG A 14 -3.27 -10.85 -15.35
C ARG A 14 -1.83 -10.37 -15.37
N SER A 15 -1.62 -9.12 -15.76
CA SER A 15 -0.38 -8.42 -15.43
C SER A 15 -0.16 -8.61 -13.93
N PRO A 16 1.00 -9.11 -13.47
CA PRO A 16 1.26 -9.19 -12.06
C PRO A 16 1.21 -7.75 -11.52
N VAL A 17 0.28 -7.48 -10.61
CA VAL A 17 0.43 -6.33 -9.72
C VAL A 17 1.73 -6.61 -8.99
N GLN A 18 2.77 -5.88 -9.38
CA GLN A 18 4.09 -5.99 -8.80
C GLN A 18 3.98 -5.50 -7.36
N ALA A 19 3.60 -6.41 -6.45
CA ALA A 19 3.81 -6.22 -5.05
C ALA A 19 5.30 -5.93 -4.91
N SER A 20 5.63 -4.70 -4.51
CA SER A 20 6.99 -4.35 -4.10
C SER A 20 7.27 -5.17 -2.84
N LEU A 21 7.68 -6.41 -3.01
CA LEU A 21 8.15 -7.28 -1.95
C LEU A 21 9.35 -6.56 -1.35
N ALA A 22 9.13 -5.89 -0.22
CA ALA A 22 10.20 -5.33 0.57
C ALA A 22 11.16 -6.48 0.87
N THR A 23 12.39 -6.35 0.40
CA THR A 23 13.45 -7.32 0.67
C THR A 23 13.54 -7.53 2.19
N PRO A 24 13.61 -8.77 2.69
CA PRO A 24 13.74 -9.02 4.11
C PRO A 24 14.91 -8.21 4.68
N PHE A 25 14.66 -7.48 5.77
CA PHE A 25 15.66 -6.69 6.47
C PHE A 25 16.75 -7.64 6.97
N THR A 26 17.83 -7.78 6.21
CA THR A 26 19.01 -8.51 6.67
C THR A 26 19.67 -7.63 7.72
N GLY A 27 19.52 -8.02 8.98
CA GLY A 27 19.82 -7.17 10.14
C GLY A 27 21.22 -6.54 10.16
N PHE A 28 21.38 -5.52 11.02
CA PHE A 28 22.64 -4.82 11.28
C PHE A 28 23.78 -5.80 11.49
N LYS A 29 24.70 -5.89 10.52
CA LYS A 29 25.98 -6.57 10.70
C LYS A 29 26.78 -5.70 11.66
N SER A 30 26.85 -6.11 12.93
CA SER A 30 27.66 -5.43 13.94
C SER A 30 29.11 -5.37 13.45
N SER A 31 29.67 -4.17 13.26
CA SER A 31 31.09 -3.99 12.94
C SER A 31 31.92 -4.18 14.22
N ALA A 32 31.86 -5.37 14.84
CA ALA A 32 32.84 -5.76 15.82
C ALA A 32 34.15 -5.99 15.05
N GLY A 33 35.07 -5.04 15.16
CA GLY A 33 36.35 -5.03 14.45
C GLY A 33 37.22 -6.21 14.88
N PHE A 34 37.26 -7.25 14.06
CA PHE A 34 38.36 -8.21 14.05
C PHE A 34 39.40 -7.72 13.04
N PRO A 35 40.70 -7.79 13.36
CA PRO A 35 41.73 -7.28 12.48
C PRO A 35 41.84 -8.18 11.24
N VAL A 36 41.26 -7.73 10.12
CA VAL A 36 41.44 -8.37 8.81
C VAL A 36 42.63 -7.72 8.10
N THR A 37 43.55 -8.58 7.68
CA THR A 37 44.74 -8.25 6.90
C THR A 37 44.37 -7.42 5.66
N LYS A 38 44.96 -6.23 5.53
CA LYS A 38 44.70 -5.31 4.42
C LYS A 38 45.15 -5.95 3.10
N LYS A 39 44.20 -6.34 2.24
CA LYS A 39 44.45 -6.49 0.79
C LYS A 39 43.94 -5.26 0.07
N ILE A 40 44.75 -4.86 -0.91
CA ILE A 40 44.74 -3.65 -1.71
C ILE A 40 43.36 -3.38 -2.35
N ASN A 41 42.86 -2.19 -2.05
CA ASN A 41 42.03 -1.29 -2.87
C ASN A 41 41.28 -1.92 -4.05
N ASP A 42 40.11 -2.48 -3.79
CA ASP A 42 38.99 -2.37 -4.73
C ASP A 42 37.73 -2.02 -3.93
N ILE A 43 37.47 -0.71 -3.83
CA ILE A 43 36.39 -0.10 -3.05
C ILE A 43 35.04 -0.28 -3.78
N THR A 44 35.00 -0.91 -4.95
CA THR A 44 33.76 -1.09 -5.74
C THR A 44 32.72 -2.02 -5.11
N SER A 45 33.07 -2.72 -4.02
CA SER A 45 32.16 -3.60 -3.27
C SER A 45 31.82 -3.07 -1.87
N ILE A 46 31.80 -1.75 -1.64
CA ILE A 46 30.99 -1.25 -0.53
C ILE A 46 29.54 -1.65 -0.86
N THR A 47 29.06 -2.72 -0.24
CA THR A 47 27.65 -3.09 -0.25
C THR A 47 26.89 -1.92 0.35
N SER A 48 26.46 -1.02 -0.54
CA SER A 48 25.54 0.03 -0.20
C SER A 48 24.29 -0.68 0.28
N ASN A 49 23.95 -0.52 1.55
CA ASN A 49 22.62 -0.81 2.08
C ASN A 49 21.62 0.22 1.49
N GLY A 50 21.71 0.46 0.18
CA GLY A 50 21.09 1.54 -0.57
C GLY A 50 19.69 1.20 -1.06
N SER A 51 19.18 0.01 -0.74
CA SER A 51 17.73 -0.17 -0.71
C SER A 51 17.21 0.72 0.40
N ARG A 52 16.54 1.81 0.02
CA ARG A 52 15.81 2.69 0.93
C ARG A 52 14.68 1.87 1.56
N VAL A 53 15.00 1.07 2.56
CA VAL A 53 13.99 0.30 3.29
C VAL A 53 13.24 1.33 4.13
N HIS A 54 12.04 1.69 3.68
CA HIS A 54 11.12 2.53 4.43
C HIS A 54 10.52 1.70 5.59
N CYS A 55 11.32 1.42 6.63
CA CYS A 55 10.91 0.61 7.77
C CYS A 55 9.88 1.32 8.67
N MET A 56 9.79 2.64 8.57
CA MET A 56 8.91 3.48 9.38
C MET A 56 8.32 4.58 8.49
N GLN A 57 7.02 4.80 8.62
CA GLN A 57 6.31 5.88 7.95
C GLN A 57 5.95 6.94 8.99
N VAL A 58 6.09 8.21 8.61
CA VAL A 58 5.70 9.35 9.44
C VAL A 58 4.41 9.92 8.86
N TRP A 59 3.45 10.20 9.72
CA TRP A 59 2.19 10.80 9.29
C TRP A 59 2.44 12.20 8.71
N PRO A 60 1.87 12.55 7.54
CA PRO A 60 2.05 13.87 6.95
C PRO A 60 1.41 14.95 7.83
N PRO A 61 2.17 15.97 8.28
CA PRO A 61 1.63 17.04 9.12
C PRO A 61 0.87 18.12 8.34
N ILE A 62 0.99 18.13 7.00
CA ILE A 62 0.46 19.18 6.12
C ILE A 62 -0.34 18.51 4.99
N GLY A 63 -1.40 19.17 4.51
CA GLY A 63 -2.19 18.71 3.36
C GLY A 63 -3.08 17.49 3.62
N LYS A 64 -3.29 17.13 4.90
CA LYS A 64 -4.13 16.00 5.34
C LYS A 64 -5.15 16.42 6.41
N LYS A 65 -5.80 17.58 6.22
CA LYS A 65 -6.95 17.99 7.04
C LYS A 65 -8.06 16.93 6.95
N LYS A 66 -8.85 16.83 8.03
CA LYS A 66 -9.88 15.81 8.23
C LYS A 66 -11.20 16.48 8.59
N PHE A 67 -12.30 15.80 8.30
CA PHE A 67 -13.68 16.29 8.42
C PHE A 67 -14.48 15.31 9.28
N GLU A 68 -13.99 15.06 10.51
CA GLU A 68 -14.62 14.16 11.48
C GLU A 68 -14.87 12.73 10.95
N THR A 69 -16.01 12.14 11.30
CA THR A 69 -16.40 10.76 11.02
C THR A 69 -16.24 10.42 9.53
N LEU A 70 -15.70 9.23 9.23
CA LEU A 70 -15.39 8.70 7.89
C LEU A 70 -14.22 9.38 7.14
N SER A 71 -13.76 10.56 7.52
CA SER A 71 -12.74 11.31 6.76
C SER A 71 -11.31 10.70 6.74
N TYR A 72 -11.05 9.68 7.57
CA TYR A 72 -9.80 8.91 7.57
C TYR A 72 -9.80 7.76 6.57
N LEU A 73 -10.96 7.38 6.04
CA LEU A 73 -11.12 6.35 5.03
C LEU A 73 -10.78 6.89 3.63
N PRO A 74 -10.61 6.02 2.61
CA PRO A 74 -10.64 6.44 1.22
C PRO A 74 -11.94 7.20 0.88
N PRO A 75 -11.94 8.08 -0.15
CA PRO A 75 -13.16 8.74 -0.61
C PRO A 75 -14.25 7.72 -0.91
N LEU A 76 -15.45 7.95 -0.37
CA LEU A 76 -16.57 7.05 -0.55
C LEU A 76 -17.02 7.05 -2.01
N THR A 77 -17.32 5.87 -2.54
CA THR A 77 -18.03 5.76 -3.81
C THR A 77 -19.50 6.17 -3.63
N GLU A 78 -20.19 6.47 -4.73
CA GLU A 78 -21.61 6.81 -4.70
C GLU A 78 -22.45 5.71 -4.04
N GLU A 79 -22.15 4.43 -4.33
CA GLU A 79 -22.80 3.28 -3.70
C GLU A 79 -22.58 3.20 -2.19
N GLN A 80 -21.39 3.59 -1.71
CA GLN A 80 -21.09 3.62 -0.27
C GLN A 80 -21.80 4.79 0.40
N LEU A 81 -21.83 5.96 -0.24
CA LEU A 81 -22.55 7.13 0.25
C LEU A 81 -24.05 6.83 0.41
N LEU A 82 -24.65 6.14 -0.57
CA LEU A 82 -26.05 5.70 -0.51
C LEU A 82 -26.33 4.80 0.70
N LYS A 83 -25.42 3.88 1.04
CA LYS A 83 -25.58 3.01 2.21
C LYS A 83 -25.58 3.78 3.53
N GLU A 84 -24.78 4.83 3.64
CA GLU A 84 -24.78 5.70 4.83
C GLU A 84 -26.09 6.48 4.93
N ILE A 85 -26.64 6.96 3.81
CA ILE A 85 -27.97 7.61 3.78
C ILE A 85 -29.07 6.61 4.18
N GLU A 86 -29.04 5.39 3.63
CA GLU A 86 -29.97 4.32 4.00
C GLU A 86 -29.89 3.96 5.49
N TYR A 87 -28.70 3.99 6.08
CA TYR A 87 -28.52 3.78 7.51
C TYR A 87 -29.29 4.83 8.34
N LEU A 88 -29.19 6.12 7.98
CA LEU A 88 -29.94 7.20 8.64
C LEU A 88 -31.46 6.98 8.52
N ILE A 89 -31.93 6.67 7.32
CA ILE A 89 -33.36 6.45 7.04
C ILE A 89 -33.88 5.24 7.84
N ARG A 90 -33.12 4.14 7.89
CA ARG A 90 -33.48 2.94 8.67
C ARG A 90 -33.54 3.19 10.17
N LYS A 91 -32.78 4.16 10.67
CA LYS A 91 -32.82 4.60 12.07
C LYS A 91 -33.95 5.61 12.35
N GLY A 92 -34.68 6.05 11.33
CA GLY A 92 -35.72 7.06 11.46
C GLY A 92 -35.16 8.48 11.67
N TRP A 93 -33.90 8.71 11.31
CA TRP A 93 -33.28 10.03 11.40
C TRP A 93 -33.46 10.81 10.09
N VAL A 94 -33.65 12.12 10.20
CA VAL A 94 -33.85 13.00 9.05
C VAL A 94 -32.48 13.49 8.55
N PRO A 95 -32.06 13.15 7.31
CA PRO A 95 -30.80 13.62 6.77
C PRO A 95 -30.85 15.12 6.43
N CYS A 96 -29.71 15.80 6.53
CA CYS A 96 -29.53 17.22 6.20
C CYS A 96 -28.26 17.41 5.37
N VAL A 97 -28.23 18.45 4.54
CA VAL A 97 -27.06 18.84 3.74
C VAL A 97 -26.61 20.22 4.20
N GLU A 98 -25.32 20.32 4.54
CA GLU A 98 -24.66 21.56 4.96
C GLU A 98 -23.42 21.78 4.09
N PHE A 99 -23.08 23.04 3.79
CA PHE A 99 -21.88 23.40 3.04
C PHE A 99 -21.33 24.74 3.56
N GLU A 100 -20.01 24.91 3.42
CA GLU A 100 -19.28 26.14 3.78
C GLU A 100 -18.45 26.55 2.56
N LEU A 101 -18.38 27.86 2.28
CA LEU A 101 -17.63 28.41 1.14
C LEU A 101 -16.26 28.97 1.53
N GLU A 102 -16.03 29.13 2.83
CA GLU A 102 -14.78 29.64 3.43
C GLU A 102 -13.82 28.54 3.88
#